data_AF-A0A947CJK1-F1
#
_entry.id   AF-A0A947CJK1-F1
#
_cell.length_a   1.000
_cell.length_b   1.000
_cell.length_c   1.000
_cell.angle_alpha   90.00
_cell.angle_beta   90.00
_cell.angle_gamma   90.00
#
_symmetry.space_group_name_H-M   'P 1'
#
loop_
_entity.id
_entity.type
_entity.pdbx_description
1 polymer ?
#
loop_
_entity_poly.entity_id
_entity_poly.type
_entity_poly.pdbx_seq_one_letter_code
_entity_poly.pdbx_strand_id
1 'polypeptide(L)' 'MARCTQVGVIEERIESPTPEPKLGDQLRQAVHERASRLGATDVVYQKRESDESYAYARAEAYRCER' A
#
# COMPACT_ATOMS: atom_id res chain seq x y z
N MET A 1 -15.68 -9.90 -18.63
CA MET A 1 -14.87 -8.78 -18.10
C MET A 1 -15.04 -8.78 -16.60
N ALA A 2 -13.97 -9.00 -15.84
CA ALA A 2 -14.03 -8.90 -14.37
C ALA A 2 -14.38 -7.44 -14.00
N ARG A 3 -15.34 -7.25 -13.10
CA ARG A 3 -15.75 -5.91 -12.65
C ARG A 3 -14.95 -5.56 -11.41
N CYS A 4 -14.04 -4.60 -11.54
CA CYS A 4 -13.27 -4.08 -10.42
C CYS A 4 -13.91 -2.79 -9.92
N THR A 5 -14.24 -2.76 -8.63
CA THR A 5 -14.75 -1.56 -7.96
C THR A 5 -13.69 -1.04 -7.01
N GLN A 6 -13.40 0.26 -7.07
CA GLN A 6 -12.53 0.89 -6.09
C GLN A 6 -13.21 0.85 -4.73
N VAL A 7 -12.55 0.27 -3.74
CA VAL A 7 -13.06 0.18 -2.35
C VAL A 7 -12.40 1.21 -1.42
N GLY A 8 -11.26 1.78 -1.83
CA GLY A 8 -10.66 2.88 -1.09
C GLY A 8 -9.31 3.32 -1.64
N VAL A 9 -8.76 4.36 -1.01
CA VAL A 9 -7.39 4.84 -1.21
C VAL A 9 -6.63 4.64 0.09
N ILE A 10 -5.44 4.07 -0.02
CA ILE A 10 -4.54 3.77 1.08
C ILE A 10 -3.35 4.71 0.95
N GLU A 11 -3.07 5.44 2.02
CA GLU A 11 -1.91 6.31 2.13
C GLU A 11 -1.17 5.91 3.40
N GLU A 12 0.03 5.35 3.24
CA GLU A 12 0.86 4.85 4.33
C GLU A 12 2.20 5.57 4.31
N ARG A 13 2.70 5.85 5.51
CA ARG A 13 3.97 6.54 5.74
C ARG A 13 4.66 5.90 6.94
N ILE A 14 5.91 5.53 6.75
CA ILE A 14 6.79 5.01 7.79
C ILE A 14 8.00 5.92 7.85
N GLU A 15 8.23 6.49 9.02
CA GLU A 15 9.41 7.29 9.33
C GLU A 15 10.20 6.53 10.37
N SER A 16 11.47 6.23 10.08
CA SER A 16 12.36 5.60 11.06
C SER A 16 13.46 6.55 11.47
N PRO A 17 13.61 6.81 12.78
CA PRO A 17 14.68 7.67 13.29
C PRO A 17 16.07 7.06 13.10
N THR A 18 16.15 5.75 12.81
CA THR A 18 17.40 5.05 12.48
C THR A 18 17.29 4.55 11.04
N PRO A 19 18.35 4.67 10.21
CA PRO A 19 18.37 4.10 8.87
C PRO A 19 18.05 2.60 8.90
N GLU A 20 16.94 2.20 8.28
CA GLU A 20 16.47 0.83 8.16
C GLU A 20 16.42 0.41 6.69
N PRO A 21 17.15 -0.65 6.29
CA PRO A 21 17.24 -1.06 4.90
C PRO A 21 15.95 -1.68 4.33
N LYS A 22 14.93 -1.91 5.17
CA LYS A 22 13.70 -2.63 4.81
C LYS A 22 12.42 -1.82 5.02
N LEU A 23 12.50 -0.49 5.08
CA LEU A 23 11.30 0.35 5.21
C LEU A 23 10.33 0.16 4.04
N GLY A 24 10.83 -0.08 2.83
CA GLY A 24 9.99 -0.38 1.66
C GLY A 24 9.16 -1.66 1.82
N ASP A 25 9.72 -2.71 2.44
CA ASP A 25 9.00 -3.97 2.70
C ASP A 25 7.95 -3.78 3.80
N GLN A 26 8.30 -3.06 4.88
CA GLN A 26 7.35 -2.72 5.94
C GLN A 26 6.18 -1.90 5.39
N LEU A 27 6.46 -0.91 4.54
CA LEU A 27 5.45 -0.09 3.89
C LEU A 27 4.55 -0.93 2.99
N ARG A 28 5.13 -1.82 2.19
CA ARG A 28 4.37 -2.73 1.34
C ARG A 28 3.45 -3.61 2.18
N GLN A 29 3.94 -4.16 3.28
CA GLN A 29 3.13 -4.96 4.20
C GLN A 29 1.97 -4.15 4.78
N ALA A 30 2.24 -2.93 5.27
CA ALA A 30 1.21 -2.05 5.82
C ALA A 30 0.11 -1.73 4.80
N VAL A 31 0.49 -1.41 3.55
CA VAL A 31 -0.47 -1.15 2.46
C VAL A 31 -1.32 -2.40 2.17
N HIS A 32 -0.71 -3.59 2.07
CA HIS A 32 -1.45 -4.82 1.81
C HIS A 32 -2.38 -5.20 2.96
N GLU A 33 -1.94 -5.06 4.22
CA GLU A 33 -2.80 -5.29 5.38
C GLU A 33 -4.00 -4.36 5.38
N ARG A 34 -3.79 -3.07 5.06
CA ARG A 34 -4.89 -2.10 4.99
C ARG A 34 -5.83 -2.38 3.83
N ALA A 35 -5.31 -2.79 2.67
CA ALA A 35 -6.11 -3.22 1.53
C ALA A 35 -6.97 -4.44 1.86
N SER A 36 -6.39 -5.43 2.53
CA SER A 36 -7.13 -6.61 2.97
C SER A 36 -8.26 -6.25 3.94
N ARG A 37 -8.04 -5.31 4.87
CA ARG A 37 -9.10 -4.81 5.78
C ARG A 37 -10.23 -4.10 5.05
N LEU A 38 -9.94 -3.45 3.92
CA LEU A 38 -10.94 -2.84 3.04
C LEU A 38 -11.67 -3.86 2.15
N GLY A 39 -11.32 -5.15 2.23
CA GLY A 39 -11.87 -6.19 1.35
C GLY A 39 -11.40 -6.06 -0.10
N ALA A 40 -10.27 -5.39 -0.32
CA ALA A 40 -9.65 -5.29 -1.63
C ALA A 40 -8.94 -6.61 -1.98
N THR A 41 -9.09 -7.02 -3.23
CA THR A 41 -8.38 -8.19 -3.80
C THR A 41 -7.20 -7.77 -4.67
N ASP A 42 -7.16 -6.50 -5.08
CA ASP A 42 -6.10 -5.93 -5.89
C ASP A 42 -5.71 -4.54 -5.36
N VAL A 43 -4.46 -4.14 -5.59
CA VAL A 43 -3.87 -2.89 -5.09
C VAL A 43 -2.99 -2.29 -6.18
N VAL A 44 -3.32 -1.08 -6.60
CA VAL A 44 -2.57 -0.33 -7.61
C VAL A 44 -1.82 0.80 -6.94
N TYR A 45 -0.50 0.76 -6.96
CA TYR A 45 0.33 1.82 -6.40
C TYR A 45 0.39 3.02 -7.34
N GLN A 46 -0.05 4.17 -6.87
CA GLN A 46 -0.01 5.44 -7.60
C GLN A 46 1.30 6.18 -7.36
N LYS A 47 1.80 6.14 -6.12
CA LYS A 47 3.12 6.68 -5.76
C LYS A 47 3.76 5.76 -4.74
N ARG A 48 5.07 5.54 -4.88
CA ARG A 48 5.92 4.95 -3.84
C ARG A 48 7.25 5.66 -3.80
N GLU A 49 7.72 5.92 -2.60
CA GLU A 49 9.00 6.55 -2.31
C GLU A 49 9.57 5.84 -1.09
N SER A 50 10.82 5.40 -1.12
CA SER A 50 11.42 4.73 0.02
C SER A 50 12.93 4.90 0.01
N ASP A 51 13.43 5.36 1.13
CA ASP A 51 14.83 5.52 1.50
C ASP A 51 15.05 4.91 2.89
N GLU A 52 16.26 4.97 3.42
CA GLU A 52 16.61 4.31 4.68
C GLU A 52 15.90 4.91 5.90
N SER A 53 15.42 6.14 5.85
CA SER A 53 14.75 6.81 6.98
C SER A 53 13.28 7.12 6.75
N TYR A 54 12.78 6.84 5.55
CA TYR A 54 11.45 7.24 5.13
C TYR A 54 10.90 6.29 4.08
N ALA A 55 9.66 5.85 4.23
CA ALA A 55 8.94 5.16 3.18
C ALA A 55 7.50 5.66 3.13
N TYR A 56 7.03 6.00 1.92
CA TYR A 56 5.68 6.46 1.65
C TYR A 56 5.09 5.74 0.45
N ALA A 57 3.83 5.34 0.56
CA ALA A 57 3.06 4.82 -0.56
C ALA A 57 1.64 5.37 -0.54
N ARG A 58 1.17 5.70 -1.74
CA ARG A 58 -0.24 5.91 -2.03
C ARG A 58 -0.69 4.84 -3.02
N ALA A 59 -1.71 4.09 -2.63
CA ALA A 59 -2.25 3.02 -3.44
C ALA A 59 -3.78 3.07 -3.49
N GLU A 60 -4.35 2.66 -4.60
CA GLU A 60 -5.79 2.50 -4.78
C GLU A 60 -6.13 1.01 -4.61
N ALA A 61 -7.09 0.74 -3.75
CA ALA A 61 -7.51 -0.59 -3.39
C ALA A 61 -8.78 -0.95 -4.17
N TYR A 62 -8.76 -2.09 -4.85
CA TYR A 62 -9.86 -2.56 -5.69
C TYR A 62 -10.36 -3.92 -5.24
N ARG A 63 -11.68 -4.09 -5.27
CA ARG A 63 -12.32 -5.40 -5.18
C ARG A 63 -12.76 -5.78 -6.58
N CYS A 64 -12.09 -6.78 -7.14
CA CYS A 64 -12.46 -7.38 -8.41
C CYS A 64 -13.29 -8.64 -8.16
N GLU A 65 -14.52 -8.64 -8.69
CA GLU A 65 -15.37 -9.83 -8.71
C GLU A 65 -15.01 -10.64 -9.96
N ARG A 66 -14.61 -11.90 -9.76
CA ARG A 66 -14.22 -12.83 -10.82
C ARG A 66 -15.43 -13.47 -11.47
#